data_AF-A0A2N1VDB0-F1
#
_entry.id   AF-A0A2N1VDB0-F1
#
_cell.length_a   1.000
_cell.length_b   1.000
_cell.length_c   1.000
_cell.angle_alpha   90.00
_cell.angle_beta   90.00
_cell.angle_gamma   90.00
#
_symmetry.space_group_name_H-M   'P 1'
#
loop_
_entity.id
_entity.type
_entity.pdbx_description
1 polymer ?
#
loop_
_entity_poly.entity_id
_entity_poly.type
_entity_poly.pdbx_seq_one_letter_code
_entity_poly.pdbx_strand_id
1 'polypeptide(L)'
;MIKIFFCILFVSSSLVSQELKTIQLPQPQKEIGKPLMQALSQRQSSRVFDTKALPLQELSNLLWAACGINRPESNKRTVPSARNWQEVDVYIALPEGVYLFEPKTHTLIPVAEGDLRALFGIQDFVKTAPLNLVYISDYSRIKSNDDDETKLIWTSAGVGFIAQNVYLYCASQNLGCVVRGLIDKTKLAEALKLKPDQKIILSQTVGYRK
;
A
#
# COMPACT_ATOMS: atom_id res chain seq x y z
N MET A 1 44.11 -55.25 2.20
CA MET A 1 43.03 -54.60 1.42
C MET A 1 42.12 -53.85 2.40
N ILE A 2 42.29 -52.54 2.51
CA ILE A 2 41.48 -51.67 3.37
C ILE A 2 40.51 -50.91 2.46
N LYS A 3 39.20 -51.15 2.61
CA LYS A 3 38.15 -50.40 1.90
C LYS A 3 37.68 -49.27 2.82
N ILE A 4 38.02 -48.03 2.48
CA ILE A 4 37.49 -46.82 3.11
C ILE A 4 36.15 -46.52 2.46
N PHE A 5 35.08 -46.51 3.25
CA PHE A 5 33.73 -46.18 2.81
C PHE A 5 33.51 -44.67 3.04
N PHE A 6 33.34 -43.91 1.97
CA PHE A 6 33.11 -42.46 2.03
C PHE A 6 31.60 -42.21 2.10
N CYS A 7 31.06 -41.93 3.29
CA CYS A 7 29.68 -41.50 3.46
C CYS A 7 29.56 -40.00 3.14
N ILE A 8 28.92 -39.68 2.01
CA ILE A 8 28.55 -38.31 1.65
C ILE A 8 27.22 -38.00 2.35
N LEU A 9 27.28 -37.16 3.38
CA LEU A 9 26.09 -36.59 4.04
C LEU A 9 25.51 -35.48 3.16
N PHE A 10 24.38 -35.77 2.51
CA PHE A 10 23.54 -34.75 1.89
C PHE A 10 22.82 -33.96 2.98
N VAL A 11 23.28 -32.74 3.25
CA VAL A 11 22.56 -31.79 4.10
C VAL A 11 21.50 -31.12 3.24
N SER A 12 20.27 -31.62 3.34
CA SER A 12 19.10 -30.99 2.74
C SER A 12 18.84 -29.66 3.47
N SER A 13 19.29 -28.55 2.90
CA SER A 13 18.91 -27.22 3.37
C SER A 13 17.45 -26.98 2.99
N SER A 14 16.53 -27.34 3.88
CA SER A 14 15.14 -26.93 3.78
C SER A 14 15.10 -25.40 3.81
N LEU A 15 14.77 -24.78 2.68
CA LEU A 15 14.36 -23.38 2.65
C LEU A 15 13.08 -23.29 3.49
N VAL A 16 13.23 -22.83 4.73
CA VAL A 16 12.09 -22.47 5.56
C VAL A 16 11.44 -21.27 4.87
N SER A 17 10.30 -21.50 4.23
CA SER A 17 9.39 -20.41 3.84
C SER A 17 9.01 -19.70 5.14
N GLN A 18 9.51 -18.47 5.28
CA GLN A 18 9.20 -17.64 6.42
C GLN A 18 7.83 -17.04 6.16
N GLU A 19 6.82 -17.60 6.83
CA GLU A 19 5.43 -17.16 6.73
C GLU A 19 5.32 -15.64 6.95
N LEU A 20 4.63 -14.94 6.05
CA LEU A 20 4.43 -13.50 6.16
C LEU A 20 3.62 -13.18 7.41
N LYS A 21 4.20 -12.40 8.33
CA LYS A 21 3.56 -12.07 9.62
C LYS A 21 2.91 -10.70 9.60
N THR A 22 1.87 -10.53 10.41
CA THR A 22 1.29 -9.22 10.74
C THR A 22 2.37 -8.30 11.33
N ILE A 23 2.45 -7.07 10.82
CA ILE A 23 3.39 -6.06 11.30
C ILE A 23 2.62 -5.01 12.11
N GLN A 24 2.98 -4.85 13.38
CA GLN A 24 2.51 -3.73 14.18
C GLN A 24 3.27 -2.46 13.76
N LEU A 25 2.55 -1.44 13.28
CA LEU A 25 3.17 -0.16 12.98
C LEU A 25 3.35 0.63 14.28
N PRO A 26 4.45 1.40 14.42
CA PRO A 26 4.60 2.33 15.52
C PRO A 26 3.52 3.40 15.45
N GLN A 27 3.21 4.05 16.57
CA GLN A 27 2.22 5.12 16.58
C GLN A 27 2.62 6.25 15.60
N PRO A 28 1.67 6.81 14.84
CA PRO A 28 1.97 7.83 13.87
C PRO A 28 2.34 9.15 14.59
N GLN A 29 3.40 9.79 14.13
CA GLN A 29 3.81 11.11 14.58
C GLN A 29 2.95 12.17 13.90
N LYS A 30 2.21 12.95 14.69
CA LYS A 30 1.19 13.90 14.18
C LYS A 30 1.67 15.35 14.12
N GLU A 31 2.77 15.66 14.80
CA GLU A 31 3.33 17.01 14.92
C GLU A 31 4.53 17.25 13.99
N ILE A 32 4.73 16.37 13.01
CA ILE A 32 5.86 16.45 12.06
C ILE A 32 5.43 17.06 10.73
N GLY A 33 6.43 17.40 9.91
CA GLY A 33 6.25 17.80 8.52
C GLY A 33 6.11 19.29 8.29
N LYS A 34 6.25 19.66 7.02
CA LYS A 34 6.13 21.06 6.59
C LYS A 34 4.69 21.57 6.72
N PRO A 35 4.50 22.89 6.94
CA PRO A 35 3.19 23.52 6.90
C PRO A 35 2.43 23.20 5.60
N LEU A 36 1.10 23.10 5.69
CA LEU A 36 0.24 22.70 4.57
C LEU A 36 0.53 23.48 3.27
N MET A 37 0.67 24.80 3.37
CA MET A 37 0.92 25.65 2.18
C MET A 37 2.26 25.35 1.52
N GLN A 38 3.29 24.96 2.28
CA GLN A 38 4.57 24.52 1.72
C GLN A 38 4.44 23.14 1.07
N ALA A 39 3.72 22.21 1.70
CA ALA A 39 3.47 20.89 1.13
C ALA A 39 2.70 21.00 -0.20
N LEU A 40 1.68 21.86 -0.27
CA LEU A 40 0.93 22.17 -1.50
C LEU A 40 1.85 22.76 -2.58
N SER A 41 2.69 23.73 -2.22
CA SER A 41 3.64 24.36 -3.15
C SER A 41 4.67 23.36 -3.72
N GLN A 42 5.11 22.39 -2.90
CA GLN A 42 6.14 21.42 -3.27
C GLN A 42 5.59 20.11 -3.84
N ARG A 43 4.27 19.93 -3.82
CA ARG A 43 3.59 18.72 -4.30
C ARG A 43 3.85 18.58 -5.80
N GLN A 44 4.36 17.41 -6.19
CA GLN A 44 4.65 17.04 -7.57
C GLN A 44 4.70 15.52 -7.73
N SER A 45 4.62 15.06 -8.97
CA SER A 45 4.81 13.64 -9.30
C SER A 45 6.28 13.35 -9.58
N SER A 46 6.87 12.36 -8.90
CA SER A 46 8.18 11.80 -9.25
C SER A 46 7.99 10.45 -9.92
N ARG A 47 8.85 10.12 -10.89
CA ARG A 47 8.92 8.79 -11.53
C ARG A 47 10.31 8.17 -11.43
N VAL A 48 11.18 8.79 -10.63
CA VAL A 48 12.53 8.32 -10.34
C VAL A 48 12.64 8.17 -8.83
N PHE A 49 12.99 6.96 -8.39
CA PHE A 49 13.00 6.57 -6.98
C PHE A 49 14.31 5.88 -6.63
N ASP A 50 14.83 6.19 -5.44
CA ASP A 50 15.84 5.37 -4.78
C ASP A 50 15.21 4.00 -4.42
N THR A 51 16.01 2.96 -4.38
CA THR A 51 15.61 1.62 -3.93
C THR A 51 15.59 1.48 -2.40
N LYS A 52 16.12 2.48 -1.67
CA LYS A 52 16.15 2.50 -0.21
C LYS A 52 14.74 2.36 0.38
N ALA A 53 14.56 1.36 1.22
CA ALA A 53 13.32 1.12 1.96
C ALA A 53 12.96 2.29 2.87
N LEU A 54 11.66 2.57 3.02
CA LEU A 54 11.17 3.52 4.01
C LEU A 54 11.31 2.90 5.41
N PRO A 55 11.84 3.63 6.41
CA PRO A 55 11.77 3.22 7.80
C PRO A 55 10.32 2.94 8.23
N LEU A 56 10.13 1.98 9.13
CA LEU A 56 8.79 1.58 9.58
C LEU A 56 7.97 2.75 10.17
N GLN A 57 8.64 3.71 10.83
CA GLN A 57 8.01 4.93 11.32
C GLN A 57 7.50 5.82 10.18
N GLU A 58 8.26 5.97 9.10
CA GLU A 58 7.87 6.80 7.95
C GLU A 58 6.72 6.16 7.17
N LEU A 59 6.74 4.82 7.02
CA LEU A 59 5.62 4.05 6.46
C LEU A 59 4.36 4.18 7.34
N SER A 60 4.49 4.10 8.66
CA SER A 60 3.40 4.29 9.61
C SER A 60 2.73 5.65 9.46
N ASN A 61 3.54 6.72 9.47
CA ASN A 61 3.08 8.09 9.33
C ASN A 61 2.40 8.31 7.97
N LEU A 62 2.96 7.77 6.89
CA LEU A 62 2.41 7.82 5.54
C LEU A 62 1.02 7.16 5.45
N LEU A 63 0.87 5.94 5.97
CA LEU A 63 -0.39 5.19 5.94
C LEU A 63 -1.45 5.83 6.81
N TRP A 64 -1.06 6.38 7.97
CA TRP A 64 -1.97 7.19 8.77
C TRP A 64 -2.45 8.43 8.02
N ALA A 65 -1.55 9.16 7.34
CA ALA A 65 -1.96 10.30 6.51
C ALA A 65 -2.92 9.85 5.39
N ALA A 66 -2.61 8.73 4.72
CA ALA A 66 -3.41 8.19 3.63
C ALA A 66 -4.86 7.92 4.04
N CYS A 67 -5.09 7.16 5.13
CA CYS A 67 -6.46 6.81 5.55
C CYS A 67 -6.60 6.37 7.03
N GLY A 68 -5.68 6.77 7.91
CA GLY A 68 -5.70 6.41 9.33
C GLY A 68 -6.87 7.02 10.11
N ILE A 69 -7.14 6.49 11.31
CA ILE A 69 -8.15 7.03 12.21
C ILE A 69 -7.63 8.31 12.87
N ASN A 70 -8.36 9.41 12.72
CA ASN A 70 -8.06 10.70 13.37
C ASN A 70 -9.07 11.10 14.44
N ARG A 71 -10.17 10.35 14.55
CA ARG A 71 -11.28 10.52 15.49
C ARG A 71 -11.65 9.15 16.06
N PRO A 72 -10.90 8.65 17.06
CA PRO A 72 -11.04 7.30 17.59
C PRO A 72 -12.44 6.97 18.12
N GLU A 73 -13.10 7.95 18.73
CA GLU A 73 -14.44 7.83 19.31
C GLU A 73 -15.53 7.52 18.27
N SER A 74 -15.29 7.87 17.01
CA SER A 74 -16.23 7.64 15.91
C SER A 74 -15.66 6.77 14.79
N ASN A 75 -14.44 6.22 14.97
CA ASN A 75 -13.70 5.47 13.95
C ASN A 75 -13.62 6.18 12.58
N LYS A 76 -13.59 7.52 12.58
CA LYS A 76 -13.53 8.31 11.34
C LYS A 76 -12.08 8.52 10.92
N ARG A 77 -11.88 8.64 9.60
CA ARG A 77 -10.56 8.66 8.95
C ARG A 77 -10.06 10.07 8.63
N THR A 78 -8.77 10.16 8.32
CA THR A 78 -8.13 11.36 7.74
C THR A 78 -8.70 11.76 6.39
N VAL A 79 -9.40 10.86 5.71
CA VAL A 79 -10.11 11.10 4.45
C VAL A 79 -11.62 10.97 4.62
N PRO A 80 -12.42 11.75 3.88
CA PRO A 80 -13.86 11.51 3.80
C PRO A 80 -14.16 10.30 2.90
N SER A 81 -15.34 9.73 3.07
CA SER A 81 -15.93 8.70 2.19
C SER A 81 -17.44 8.90 2.11
N ALA A 82 -18.06 8.45 1.02
CA ALA A 82 -19.50 8.59 0.83
C ALA A 82 -20.25 7.93 2.01
N ARG A 83 -21.08 8.71 2.70
CA ARG A 83 -21.86 8.27 3.87
C ARG A 83 -21.01 7.56 4.95
N ASN A 84 -19.71 7.83 5.01
CA ASN A 84 -18.73 7.14 5.86
C ASN A 84 -18.69 5.61 5.66
N TRP A 85 -18.91 5.12 4.43
CA TRP A 85 -18.79 3.68 4.13
C TRP A 85 -17.38 3.14 4.31
N GLN A 86 -16.36 4.00 4.14
CA GLN A 86 -14.95 3.62 4.27
C GLN A 86 -14.60 2.42 3.37
N GLU A 87 -15.14 2.45 2.15
CA GLU A 87 -15.16 1.39 1.17
C GLU A 87 -13.80 1.11 0.53
N VAL A 88 -12.83 2.02 0.68
CA VAL A 88 -11.49 1.90 0.10
C VAL A 88 -10.49 1.31 1.11
N ASP A 89 -9.90 0.19 0.72
CA ASP A 89 -8.74 -0.43 1.36
C ASP A 89 -7.44 -0.01 0.68
N VAL A 90 -6.37 0.11 1.48
CA VAL A 90 -5.02 0.40 1.00
C VAL A 90 -4.17 -0.85 1.14
N TYR A 91 -3.76 -1.41 0.01
CA TYR A 91 -2.82 -2.53 -0.06
C TYR A 91 -1.41 -2.00 -0.36
N ILE A 92 -0.41 -2.66 0.20
CA ILE A 92 0.99 -2.22 0.27
C ILE A 92 1.85 -3.35 -0.28
N ALA A 93 2.55 -3.11 -1.39
CA ALA A 93 3.58 -4.01 -1.88
C ALA A 93 4.97 -3.54 -1.45
N LEU A 94 5.64 -4.42 -0.72
CA LEU A 94 7.03 -4.33 -0.29
C LEU A 94 7.83 -5.48 -0.94
N PRO A 95 9.18 -5.47 -0.90
CA PRO A 95 9.99 -6.55 -1.45
C PRO A 95 9.66 -7.95 -0.90
N GLU A 96 9.25 -8.03 0.37
CA GLU A 96 8.96 -9.29 1.07
C GLU A 96 7.54 -9.82 0.81
N GLY A 97 6.60 -8.97 0.40
CA GLY A 97 5.19 -9.36 0.30
C GLY A 97 4.22 -8.20 0.13
N VAL A 98 2.94 -8.56 0.02
CA VAL A 98 1.82 -7.64 0.00
C VAL A 98 1.07 -7.69 1.32
N TYR A 99 0.70 -6.52 1.81
CA TYR A 99 -0.08 -6.33 3.03
C TYR A 99 -1.32 -5.49 2.78
N LEU A 100 -2.32 -5.66 3.64
CA LEU A 100 -3.46 -4.77 3.81
C LEU A 100 -3.22 -3.89 5.04
N PHE A 101 -3.34 -2.57 4.91
CA PHE A 101 -3.33 -1.68 6.08
C PHE A 101 -4.68 -1.73 6.80
N GLU A 102 -4.67 -2.08 8.08
CA GLU A 102 -5.84 -2.04 8.98
C GLU A 102 -5.76 -0.80 9.87
N PRO A 103 -6.58 0.24 9.63
CA PRO A 103 -6.51 1.50 10.37
C PRO A 103 -6.91 1.40 11.84
N LYS A 104 -7.77 0.43 12.22
CA LYS A 104 -8.25 0.30 13.60
C LYS A 104 -7.17 -0.15 14.56
N THR A 105 -6.39 -1.14 14.14
CA THR A 105 -5.27 -1.69 14.92
C THR A 105 -3.94 -1.04 14.55
N HIS A 106 -3.93 -0.24 13.48
CA HIS A 106 -2.74 0.40 12.91
C HIS A 106 -1.67 -0.66 12.59
N THR A 107 -2.05 -1.65 11.78
CA THR A 107 -1.21 -2.80 11.45
C THR A 107 -1.19 -3.08 9.94
N LEU A 108 -0.19 -3.84 9.50
CA LEU A 108 -0.14 -4.44 8.17
C LEU A 108 -0.49 -5.92 8.28
N ILE A 109 -1.61 -6.32 7.70
CA ILE A 109 -2.08 -7.71 7.65
C ILE A 109 -1.51 -8.38 6.41
N PRO A 110 -0.85 -9.55 6.52
CA PRO A 110 -0.26 -10.24 5.37
C PRO A 110 -1.35 -10.68 4.38
N VAL A 111 -1.08 -10.54 3.08
CA VAL A 111 -2.00 -10.91 1.99
C VAL A 111 -1.37 -11.93 1.04
N ALA A 112 -0.15 -11.66 0.58
CA ALA A 112 0.56 -12.52 -0.37
C ALA A 112 2.08 -12.43 -0.14
N GLU A 113 2.74 -13.57 -0.18
CA GLU A 113 4.20 -13.67 -0.06
C GLU A 113 4.93 -13.35 -1.37
N GLY A 114 6.15 -12.82 -1.24
CA GLY A 114 7.04 -12.56 -2.36
C GLY A 114 6.89 -11.17 -2.98
N ASP A 115 7.87 -10.80 -3.79
CA ASP A 115 7.93 -9.47 -4.41
C ASP A 115 6.92 -9.35 -5.57
N LEU A 116 5.73 -8.82 -5.25
CA LEU A 116 4.68 -8.57 -6.24
C LEU A 116 4.64 -7.12 -6.72
N ARG A 117 5.67 -6.30 -6.44
CA ARG A 117 5.67 -4.87 -6.80
C ARG A 117 5.45 -4.66 -8.29
N ALA A 118 6.01 -5.53 -9.14
CA ALA A 118 5.83 -5.47 -10.59
C ALA A 118 4.37 -5.59 -11.07
N LEU A 119 3.46 -6.15 -10.25
CA LEU A 119 2.03 -6.25 -10.58
C LEU A 119 1.23 -4.98 -10.24
N PHE A 120 1.81 -4.05 -9.46
CA PHE A 120 1.11 -2.85 -8.98
C PHE A 120 1.07 -1.71 -10.02
N GLY A 121 1.69 -1.90 -11.18
CA GLY A 121 1.70 -0.96 -12.30
C GLY A 121 2.63 -1.42 -13.42
N ILE A 122 2.44 -0.90 -14.63
CA ILE A 122 3.16 -1.37 -15.83
C ILE A 122 4.47 -0.61 -16.12
N GLN A 123 4.73 0.48 -15.40
CA GLN A 123 5.90 1.33 -15.65
C GLN A 123 7.19 0.70 -15.05
N ASP A 124 8.36 1.04 -15.60
CA ASP A 124 9.62 0.38 -15.18
C ASP A 124 10.04 0.66 -13.74
N PHE A 125 9.78 1.86 -13.23
CA PHE A 125 10.19 2.26 -11.87
C PHE A 125 9.45 1.49 -10.77
N VAL A 126 8.36 0.81 -11.12
CA VAL A 126 7.39 0.21 -10.21
C VAL A 126 7.97 -1.00 -9.50
N LYS A 127 8.67 -1.85 -10.24
CA LYS A 127 9.34 -3.06 -9.72
C LYS A 127 10.53 -2.73 -8.81
N THR A 128 11.12 -1.53 -8.95
CA THR A 128 12.32 -1.14 -8.19
C THR A 128 12.04 -0.20 -7.03
N ALA A 129 10.97 0.60 -7.10
CA ALA A 129 10.60 1.51 -6.02
C ALA A 129 10.32 0.75 -4.71
N PRO A 130 10.64 1.33 -3.54
CA PRO A 130 10.60 0.62 -2.28
C PRO A 130 9.16 0.33 -1.81
N LEU A 131 8.19 1.09 -2.32
CA LEU A 131 6.80 1.02 -1.90
C LEU A 131 5.85 1.28 -3.06
N ASN A 132 4.89 0.37 -3.26
CA ASN A 132 3.71 0.63 -4.08
C ASN A 132 2.44 0.43 -3.25
N LEU A 133 1.52 1.38 -3.37
CA LEU A 133 0.17 1.31 -2.83
C LEU A 133 -0.80 0.94 -3.96
N VAL A 134 -1.84 0.17 -3.67
CA VAL A 134 -3.02 0.05 -4.53
C VAL A 134 -4.29 0.28 -3.71
N TYR A 135 -5.22 1.03 -4.31
CA TYR A 135 -6.48 1.40 -3.69
C TYR A 135 -7.59 0.54 -4.28
N ILE A 136 -8.21 -0.25 -3.41
CA ILE A 136 -9.22 -1.24 -3.78
C ILE A 136 -10.51 -0.87 -3.06
N SER A 137 -11.58 -0.66 -3.81
CA SER A 137 -12.90 -0.41 -3.24
C SER A 137 -13.67 -1.71 -3.12
N ASP A 138 -14.16 -2.03 -1.93
CA ASP A 138 -15.06 -3.16 -1.70
C ASP A 138 -16.51 -2.65 -1.80
N TYR A 139 -17.14 -2.92 -2.95
CA TYR A 139 -18.50 -2.45 -3.24
C TYR A 139 -19.54 -3.09 -2.32
N SER A 140 -19.24 -4.20 -1.65
CA SER A 140 -20.13 -4.78 -0.63
C SER A 140 -20.31 -3.86 0.59
N ARG A 141 -19.39 -2.91 0.82
CA ARG A 141 -19.52 -1.88 1.88
C ARG A 141 -20.38 -0.68 1.46
N ILE A 142 -20.65 -0.52 0.17
CA ILE A 142 -21.50 0.57 -0.36
C ILE A 142 -22.97 0.20 -0.15
N LYS A 143 -23.58 0.76 0.89
CA LYS A 143 -24.99 0.52 1.25
C LYS A 143 -25.94 1.39 0.43
N SER A 144 -25.90 1.21 -0.88
CA SER A 144 -26.75 1.88 -1.86
C SER A 144 -27.11 0.92 -3.00
N ASN A 145 -28.30 1.10 -3.58
CA ASN A 145 -28.76 0.37 -4.77
C ASN A 145 -28.31 1.04 -6.08
N ASP A 146 -27.40 2.01 -5.99
CA ASP A 146 -26.85 2.70 -7.14
C ASP A 146 -26.16 1.71 -8.10
N ASP A 147 -26.16 2.06 -9.38
CA ASP A 147 -25.42 1.34 -10.41
C ASP A 147 -23.89 1.43 -10.20
N ASP A 148 -23.16 0.60 -10.94
CA ASP A 148 -21.70 0.54 -10.85
C ASP A 148 -21.02 1.83 -11.30
N GLU A 149 -21.64 2.61 -12.21
CA GLU A 149 -21.12 3.91 -12.65
C GLU A 149 -21.13 4.92 -11.49
N THR A 150 -22.24 5.01 -10.78
CA THR A 150 -22.41 5.87 -9.62
C THR A 150 -21.50 5.44 -8.46
N LYS A 151 -21.38 4.13 -8.20
CA LYS A 151 -20.42 3.59 -7.20
C LYS A 151 -18.99 3.92 -7.57
N LEU A 152 -18.65 3.88 -8.86
CA LEU A 152 -17.34 4.24 -9.36
C LEU A 152 -17.04 5.73 -9.14
N ILE A 153 -18.01 6.63 -9.31
CA ILE A 153 -17.85 8.06 -9.02
C ILE A 153 -17.46 8.28 -7.54
N TRP A 154 -18.24 7.74 -6.60
CA TRP A 154 -17.97 7.89 -5.16
C TRP A 154 -16.63 7.32 -4.76
N THR A 155 -16.35 6.11 -5.23
CA THR A 155 -15.10 5.43 -4.99
C THR A 155 -13.92 6.21 -5.57
N SER A 156 -14.03 6.72 -6.79
CA SER A 156 -12.94 7.46 -7.46
C SER A 156 -12.61 8.76 -6.71
N ALA A 157 -13.63 9.46 -6.19
CA ALA A 157 -13.42 10.61 -5.32
C ALA A 157 -12.71 10.20 -4.01
N GLY A 158 -13.19 9.14 -3.35
CA GLY A 158 -12.57 8.58 -2.13
C GLY A 158 -11.09 8.24 -2.31
N VAL A 159 -10.76 7.55 -3.40
CA VAL A 159 -9.38 7.22 -3.78
C VAL A 159 -8.57 8.47 -4.09
N GLY A 160 -9.16 9.47 -4.76
CA GLY A 160 -8.54 10.77 -5.00
C GLY A 160 -8.13 11.48 -3.72
N PHE A 161 -8.97 11.47 -2.68
CA PHE A 161 -8.63 12.03 -1.37
C PHE A 161 -7.48 11.30 -0.70
N ILE A 162 -7.48 9.96 -0.72
CA ILE A 162 -6.39 9.14 -0.16
C ILE A 162 -5.08 9.42 -0.89
N ALA A 163 -5.10 9.39 -2.22
CA ALA A 163 -3.92 9.62 -3.05
C ALA A 163 -3.35 11.04 -2.85
N GLN A 164 -4.23 12.03 -2.68
CA GLN A 164 -3.82 13.40 -2.41
C GLN A 164 -3.22 13.56 -1.01
N ASN A 165 -3.75 12.88 0.02
CA ASN A 165 -3.11 12.85 1.34
C ASN A 165 -1.70 12.24 1.25
N VAL A 166 -1.52 11.15 0.50
CA VAL A 166 -0.20 10.57 0.23
C VAL A 166 0.71 11.57 -0.47
N TYR A 167 0.23 12.29 -1.49
CA TYR A 167 1.01 13.34 -2.16
C TYR A 167 1.47 14.44 -1.19
N LEU A 168 0.58 14.92 -0.33
CA LEU A 168 0.88 15.99 0.62
C LEU A 168 1.83 15.53 1.72
N TYR A 169 1.65 14.31 2.23
CA TYR A 169 2.61 13.71 3.15
C TYR A 169 3.99 13.57 2.50
N CYS A 170 4.06 13.04 1.26
CA CYS A 170 5.32 12.90 0.55
C CYS A 170 6.01 14.26 0.35
N ALA A 171 5.26 15.29 -0.03
CA ALA A 171 5.80 16.64 -0.17
C ALA A 171 6.32 17.19 1.17
N SER A 172 5.60 16.95 2.27
CA SER A 172 6.00 17.41 3.61
C SER A 172 7.25 16.72 4.14
N GLN A 173 7.50 15.47 3.73
CA GLN A 173 8.66 14.66 4.14
C GLN A 173 9.78 14.57 3.08
N ASN A 174 9.71 15.33 1.99
CA ASN A 174 10.68 15.27 0.87
C ASN A 174 10.74 13.92 0.12
N LEU A 175 9.66 13.14 0.12
CA LEU A 175 9.53 11.93 -0.68
C LEU A 175 9.05 12.25 -2.11
N GLY A 176 9.37 11.35 -3.04
CA GLY A 176 8.73 11.26 -4.34
C GLY A 176 7.50 10.37 -4.27
N CYS A 177 6.47 10.70 -5.04
CA CYS A 177 5.39 9.76 -5.32
C CYS A 177 4.71 10.03 -6.65
N VAL A 178 3.94 9.06 -7.16
CA VAL A 178 3.10 9.24 -8.35
C VAL A 178 1.89 8.32 -8.31
N VAL A 179 0.69 8.90 -8.42
CA VAL A 179 -0.56 8.15 -8.63
C VAL A 179 -0.68 7.69 -10.09
N ARG A 180 -1.27 6.52 -10.30
CA ARG A 180 -1.34 5.83 -11.59
C ARG A 180 -2.68 5.12 -11.75
N GLY A 181 -3.18 5.09 -12.97
CA GLY A 181 -4.32 4.24 -13.38
C GLY A 181 -3.92 3.04 -14.26
N LEU A 182 -2.70 3.02 -14.79
CA LEU A 182 -2.22 1.95 -15.68
C LEU A 182 -1.73 0.75 -14.86
N ILE A 183 -2.62 -0.21 -14.64
CA ILE A 183 -2.43 -1.43 -13.86
C ILE A 183 -3.07 -2.58 -14.65
N ASP A 184 -2.41 -3.73 -14.70
CA ASP A 184 -3.05 -4.98 -15.14
C ASP A 184 -3.98 -5.47 -14.01
N LYS A 185 -5.22 -4.94 -14.02
CA LYS A 185 -6.20 -5.20 -12.95
C LYS A 185 -6.56 -6.67 -12.84
N THR A 186 -6.55 -7.42 -13.95
CA THR A 186 -6.86 -8.85 -13.96
C THR A 186 -5.79 -9.64 -13.23
N LYS A 187 -4.51 -9.47 -13.61
CA LYS A 187 -3.41 -10.18 -12.94
C LYS A 187 -3.27 -9.79 -11.47
N LEU A 188 -3.42 -8.49 -11.17
CA LEU A 188 -3.32 -8.04 -9.79
C LEU A 188 -4.48 -8.58 -8.94
N ALA A 189 -5.70 -8.62 -9.47
CA ALA A 189 -6.85 -9.18 -8.76
C ALA A 189 -6.68 -10.67 -8.45
N GLU A 190 -6.14 -11.44 -9.41
CA GLU A 190 -5.82 -12.86 -9.22
C GLU A 190 -4.75 -13.05 -8.16
N ALA A 191 -3.64 -12.32 -8.25
CA ALA A 191 -2.53 -12.42 -7.30
C ALA A 191 -2.94 -12.06 -5.86
N LEU A 192 -3.85 -11.10 -5.69
CA LEU A 192 -4.39 -10.69 -4.39
C LEU A 192 -5.64 -11.47 -3.97
N LYS A 193 -6.10 -12.43 -4.79
CA LYS A 193 -7.32 -13.23 -4.55
C LYS A 193 -8.54 -12.37 -4.23
N LEU A 194 -8.71 -11.27 -4.97
CA LEU A 194 -9.78 -10.31 -4.73
C LEU A 194 -11.16 -10.92 -5.00
N LYS A 195 -12.13 -10.55 -4.16
CA LYS A 195 -13.55 -10.87 -4.38
C LYS A 195 -14.09 -10.13 -5.61
N PRO A 196 -15.18 -10.62 -6.24
CA PRO A 196 -15.80 -9.94 -7.39
C PRO A 196 -16.19 -8.48 -7.12
N ASP A 197 -16.61 -8.17 -5.89
CA ASP A 197 -17.00 -6.82 -5.46
C ASP A 197 -15.82 -5.90 -5.12
N GLN A 198 -14.60 -6.42 -5.11
CA GLN A 198 -13.39 -5.63 -4.87
C GLN A 198 -12.83 -5.10 -6.19
N LYS A 199 -12.93 -3.80 -6.39
CA LYS A 199 -12.52 -3.11 -7.62
C LYS A 199 -11.21 -2.37 -7.40
N ILE A 200 -10.18 -2.69 -8.19
CA ILE A 200 -8.92 -1.92 -8.24
C ILE A 200 -9.19 -0.58 -8.93
N ILE A 201 -8.87 0.52 -8.26
CA ILE A 201 -9.20 1.88 -8.74
C ILE A 201 -7.96 2.58 -9.27
N LEU A 202 -7.01 2.89 -8.39
CA LEU A 202 -5.72 3.52 -8.71
C LEU A 202 -4.60 2.85 -7.89
N SER A 203 -3.35 3.10 -8.26
CA SER A 203 -2.17 2.75 -7.48
C SER A 203 -1.25 3.95 -7.33
N GLN A 204 -0.35 3.93 -6.35
CA GLN A 204 0.59 5.02 -6.10
C GLN A 204 1.95 4.49 -5.68
N THR A 205 2.99 4.88 -6.42
CA THR A 205 4.38 4.56 -6.04
C THR A 205 4.91 5.63 -5.11
N VAL A 206 5.68 5.24 -4.09
CA VAL A 206 6.32 6.14 -3.13
C VAL A 206 7.78 5.71 -2.92
N GLY A 207 8.68 6.67 -2.72
CA GLY A 207 10.07 6.40 -2.41
C GLY A 207 10.87 7.70 -2.23
N TYR A 208 12.12 7.59 -1.79
CA TYR A 208 13.03 8.73 -1.84
C TYR A 208 13.31 9.12 -3.29
N ARG A 209 13.47 10.42 -3.57
CA ARG A 209 13.87 10.89 -4.89
C ARG A 209 15.35 10.57 -5.09
N LYS A 210 15.74 10.18 -6.31
CA LYS A 210 17.14 10.20 -6.73
C LYS A 210 17.52 11.59 -7.20
#